data_AF-A0A353JA05-F1
#
_entry.id   AF-A0A353JA05-F1
#
_cell.length_a   1.000
_cell.length_b   1.000
_cell.length_c   1.000
_cell.angle_alpha   90.00
_cell.angle_beta   90.00
_cell.angle_gamma   90.00
#
_symmetry.space_group_name_H-M   'P 1'
#
loop_
_entity.id
_entity.type
_entity.pdbx_description
1 polymer ?
#
loop_
_entity_poly.entity_id
_entity_poly.type
_entity_poly.pdbx_seq_one_letter_code
_entity_poly.pdbx_strand_id
1 'polypeptide(L)' 'MSEKKIDFEKSLKRLDEIVNKIENETLPLDECLKLYSEGKALIATLEKMLKDAEKKIEEIEK' A
#
# COMPACT_ATOMS: atom_id res chain seq x y z
N MET A 1 -16.44 8.23 -9.98
CA MET A 1 -15.08 7.65 -10.20
C MET A 1 -14.10 8.22 -9.16
N SER A 2 -14.41 8.15 -7.85
CA SER A 2 -13.68 8.97 -6.86
C SER A 2 -13.21 8.19 -5.62
N GLU A 3 -13.87 7.10 -5.25
CA GLU A 3 -13.51 6.33 -4.05
C GLU A 3 -12.23 5.49 -4.23
N LYS A 4 -12.07 4.81 -5.37
CA LYS A 4 -10.90 3.95 -5.62
C LYS A 4 -9.56 4.69 -5.68
N LYS A 5 -9.56 5.93 -6.17
CA LYS A 5 -8.33 6.74 -6.24
C LYS A 5 -7.85 7.15 -4.85
N ILE A 6 -8.81 7.51 -3.99
CA ILE A 6 -8.56 7.89 -2.60
C ILE A 6 -8.00 6.69 -1.81
N ASP A 7 -8.47 5.47 -2.07
CA ASP A 7 -7.96 4.26 -1.41
C ASP A 7 -6.49 3.94 -1.76
N PHE A 8 -6.10 4.08 -3.03
CA PHE A 8 -4.72 3.84 -3.47
C PHE A 8 -3.75 4.88 -2.90
N GLU A 9 -4.05 6.17 -3.05
CA GLU A 9 -3.20 7.24 -2.53
C GLU A 9 -3.09 7.21 -1.00
N LYS A 10 -4.18 6.87 -0.29
CA LYS A 10 -4.15 6.67 1.17
C LYS A 10 -3.27 5.49 1.58
N SER A 11 -3.40 4.36 0.88
CA SER A 11 -2.62 3.15 1.17
C SER A 11 -1.12 3.41 0.94
N LEU A 12 -0.78 4.14 -0.12
CA LEU A 12 0.59 4.60 -0.40
C LEU A 12 1.12 5.51 0.70
N LYS A 13 0.36 6.54 1.06
CA LYS A 13 0.74 7.47 2.12
C LYS A 13 0.94 6.75 3.46
N ARG A 14 0.11 5.75 3.74
CA ARG A 14 0.25 4.93 4.94
C ARG A 14 1.51 4.07 4.91
N LEU A 15 1.86 3.51 3.75
CA LEU A 15 3.10 2.77 3.58
C LEU A 15 4.32 3.68 3.81
N ASP A 16 4.31 4.90 3.29
CA ASP A 16 5.37 5.89 3.55
C ASP A 16 5.49 6.23 5.04
N GLU A 17 4.37 6.41 5.74
CA GLU A 17 4.37 6.62 7.20
C GLU A 17 4.99 5.43 7.95
N ILE A 18 4.68 4.21 7.52
CA ILE A 18 5.23 2.97 8.10
C ILE A 18 6.74 2.90 7.88
N VAL A 19 7.23 3.20 6.67
CA VAL A 19 8.67 3.22 6.36
C VAL A 19 9.39 4.27 7.21
N ASN A 20 8.86 5.50 7.25
CA ASN A 20 9.44 6.58 8.08
C ASN A 20 9.47 6.23 9.58
N LYS A 21 8.48 5.46 10.06
CA LYS A 21 8.47 4.97 11.43
C LYS A 21 9.55 3.92 11.63
N ILE A 22 9.64 2.91 10.76
CA ILE A 22 10.64 1.83 10.85
C ILE A 22 12.07 2.37 10.77
N GLU A 23 12.32 3.40 9.96
CA GLU A 23 13.63 4.07 9.86
C GLU A 23 13.99 4.86 11.13
N ASN A 24 13.02 5.23 11.97
CA ASN A 24 13.32 5.78 13.28
C ASN A 24 13.79 4.66 14.21
N GLU A 25 15.09 4.65 14.54
CA GLU A 25 15.82 3.63 15.32
C GLU A 25 15.29 3.39 16.76
N THR A 26 14.22 4.09 17.18
CA THR A 26 13.67 4.03 18.54
C THR A 26 12.43 3.13 18.68
N LEU A 27 12.02 2.42 17.62
CA LEU A 27 10.87 1.52 17.70
C LEU A 27 11.18 0.22 18.44
N PRO A 28 10.32 -0.21 19.38
CA PRO A 28 10.40 -1.54 19.95
C PRO A 28 10.12 -2.61 18.89
N LEU A 29 10.75 -3.78 19.05
CA LEU A 29 10.66 -4.91 18.11
C LEU A 29 9.21 -5.31 17.80
N ASP A 30 8.34 -5.33 18.80
CA ASP A 30 6.91 -5.62 18.63
C ASP A 30 6.19 -4.62 17.70
N GLU A 31 6.55 -3.34 17.76
CA GLU A 31 5.98 -2.33 16.86
C GLU A 31 6.54 -2.45 15.46
N CYS A 32 7.85 -2.71 15.31
CA CYS A 32 8.45 -3.01 14.02
C CYS A 32 7.76 -4.20 13.33
N LEU A 33 7.47 -5.27 14.06
CA LEU A 33 6.76 -6.45 13.53
C LEU A 33 5.33 -6.11 13.09
N LYS A 34 4.60 -5.31 13.87
CA LYS A 34 3.25 -4.84 13.50
C LYS A 34 3.27 -3.98 12.25
N LEU A 35 4.15 -2.97 12.23
CA LEU A 35 4.32 -2.05 11.11
C LEU A 35 4.75 -2.78 9.83
N TYR A 36 5.65 -3.74 9.94
CA TYR A 36 6.07 -4.57 8.82
C TYR A 36 4.92 -5.43 8.26
N SER A 37 4.13 -6.06 9.13
CA SER A 37 2.95 -6.84 8.74
C SER A 37 1.90 -5.95 8.04
N GLU A 38 1.63 -4.77 8.59
CA GLU A 38 0.72 -3.78 8.01
C GLU A 38 1.23 -3.32 6.63
N GLY A 39 2.51 -2.98 6.52
CA GLY A 39 3.15 -2.58 5.26
C GLY A 39 3.04 -3.67 4.19
N LYS A 40 3.28 -4.93 4.55
CA LYS A 40 3.13 -6.07 3.64
C LYS A 40 1.69 -6.24 3.13
N ALA A 41 0.70 -6.06 4.00
CA ALA A 41 -0.71 -6.11 3.61
C ALA A 41 -1.11 -4.95 2.69
N LEU A 42 -0.58 -3.74 2.94
CA LEU A 42 -0.79 -2.58 2.08
C LEU A 42 -0.19 -2.80 0.69
N ILE A 43 1.05 -3.30 0.61
CA ILE A 43 1.71 -3.62 -0.66
C ILE A 43 0.87 -4.62 -1.47
N ALA A 44 0.42 -5.72 -0.86
CA ALA A 44 -0.43 -6.70 -1.53
C ALA A 44 -1.75 -6.10 -2.06
N THR A 45 -2.31 -5.14 -1.33
CA THR A 45 -3.53 -4.42 -1.73
C THR A 45 -3.27 -3.51 -2.92
N LEU A 46 -2.19 -2.74 -2.88
CA LEU A 46 -1.75 -1.85 -3.97
C LEU A 46 -1.47 -2.65 -5.25
N GLU A 47 -0.74 -3.77 -5.16
CA GLU A 47 -0.48 -4.67 -6.29
C GLU A 47 -1.76 -5.20 -6.92
N LYS A 48 -2.74 -5.59 -6.09
CA LYS A 48 -4.03 -6.06 -6.59
C LYS A 48 -4.78 -4.96 -7.34
N MET A 49 -4.78 -3.73 -6.81
CA MET A 49 -5.40 -2.59 -7.47
C MET A 49 -4.75 -2.27 -8.81
N LEU A 50 -3.42 -2.33 -8.88
CA LEU A 50 -2.68 -2.12 -10.13
C LEU A 50 -3.02 -3.21 -11.16
N LYS A 51 -3.01 -4.49 -10.77
CA LYS A 51 -3.41 -5.60 -11.65
C LYS A 51 -4.84 -5.47 -12.16
N ASP A 52 -5.77 -5.07 -11.30
CA ASP A 52 -7.16 -4.85 -11.70
C ASP A 52 -7.29 -3.64 -12.66
N ALA A 53 -6.43 -2.63 -12.52
CA ALA A 53 -6.37 -1.51 -13.44
C ALA A 53 -5.75 -1.90 -14.79
N GLU A 54 -4.63 -2.64 -14.79
CA GLU A 54 -3.98 -3.18 -16.00
C GLU A 54 -4.95 -4.03 -16.82
N LYS A 55 -5.66 -4.97 -16.18
CA LYS A 55 -6.67 -5.80 -16.85
C LYS A 55 -7.75 -4.98 -17.54
N LYS A 56 -8.23 -3.92 -16.87
CA LYS A 56 -9.25 -3.03 -17.45
C LYS A 56 -8.71 -2.25 -18.64
N ILE A 57 -7.44 -1.86 -18.61
CA ILE A 57 -6.80 -1.18 -19.74
C ILE A 57 -6.68 -2.17 -20.91
N GLU A 58 -6.20 -3.39 -20.67
CA GLU A 58 -6.15 -4.45 -21.69
C GLU A 58 -7.52 -4.74 -22.31
N GLU A 59 -8.61 -4.72 -21.52
CA GLU A 59 -9.98 -4.90 -22.04
C GLU A 59 -10.45 -3.74 -22.93
N ILE A 60 -9.95 -2.52 -22.70
CA ILE A 60 -10.31 -1.33 -23.49
C ILE A 60 -9.45 -1.21 -24.75
N GLU A 61 -8.18 -1.64 -24.70
CA GLU A 61 -7.27 -1.61 -25.85
C GLU A 61 -7.55 -2.72 -26.89
N LYS A 62 -8.42 -3.68 -26.57
CA LYS A 62 -8.79 -4.82 -27.43
C LYS A 62 -10.01 -4.55 -28.30
#